data_AF-A0A1Y1KWU2-F1
#
_entry.id   AF-A0A1Y1KWU2-F1
#
_cell.length_a   1.000
_cell.length_b   1.000
_cell.length_c   1.000
_cell.angle_alpha   90.00
_cell.angle_beta   90.00
_cell.angle_gamma   90.00
#
_symmetry.space_group_name_H-M   'P 1'
#
loop_
_entity.id
_entity.type
_entity.pdbx_description
1 polymer ?
#
loop_
_entity_poly.entity_id
_entity_poly.type
_entity_poly.pdbx_seq_one_letter_code
_entity_poly.pdbx_strand_id
1 'polypeptide(L)'
;MNEKFLKPYTEMLQYIENNSGMAVKDLISLQRFYFIVTTEHELGLPLPNWTQKVYPEPIYSAVSSIYKYFNSDLRLRQINVGYLLQKMITDFNDKIKGIDVKKTP
;
A
#
# COMPACT_ATOMS: atom_id res chain seq x y z
N MET A 1 -3.63 16.26 0.13
CA MET A 1 -3.02 15.07 0.75
C MET A 1 -2.14 15.51 1.91
N ASN A 2 -1.98 14.72 2.97
CA ASN A 2 -1.27 15.14 4.17
C ASN A 2 0.26 15.11 3.96
N GLU A 3 0.89 16.27 3.79
CA GLU A 3 2.32 16.45 3.47
C GLU A 3 3.27 15.73 4.44
N LYS A 4 2.82 15.50 5.68
CA LYS A 4 3.56 14.81 6.74
C LYS A 4 4.17 13.48 6.30
N PHE A 5 3.50 12.73 5.43
CA PHE A 5 3.95 11.38 5.03
C PHE A 5 4.99 11.38 3.91
N LEU A 6 5.08 12.46 3.13
CA LEU A 6 6.01 12.57 2.01
C LEU A 6 7.20 13.48 2.28
N LYS A 7 7.06 14.46 3.18
CA LYS A 7 8.11 15.43 3.49
C LYS A 7 9.49 14.80 3.73
N PRO A 8 9.62 13.67 4.46
CA PRO A 8 10.92 13.01 4.67
C PRO A 8 11.56 12.44 3.40
N TYR A 9 10.78 12.27 2.32
CA TYR A 9 11.18 11.54 1.12
C TYR A 9 11.28 12.44 -0.12
N THR A 10 11.13 13.76 0.03
CA THR A 10 11.07 14.71 -1.11
C THR A 10 12.22 14.55 -2.10
N GLU A 11 13.45 14.37 -1.61
CA GLU A 11 14.63 14.15 -2.47
C GLU A 11 14.55 12.85 -3.26
N MET A 12 14.06 11.77 -2.63
CA MET A 12 13.83 10.49 -3.30
C MET A 12 12.74 10.62 -4.37
N LEU A 13 11.63 11.31 -4.07
CA LEU A 13 10.57 11.53 -5.04
C LEU A 13 11.11 12.26 -6.26
N GLN A 14 11.84 13.35 -6.06
CA GLN A 14 12.43 14.12 -7.14
C GLN A 14 13.47 13.30 -7.93
N TYR A 15 14.26 12.46 -7.26
CA TYR A 15 15.19 11.54 -7.92
C TYR A 15 14.44 10.53 -8.81
N ILE A 16 13.34 9.94 -8.32
CA ILE A 16 12.50 9.02 -9.11
C ILE A 16 11.90 9.76 -10.31
N GLU A 17 11.33 10.95 -10.12
CA GLU A 17 10.74 11.73 -11.22
C GLU A 17 11.78 12.05 -12.31
N ASN A 18 12.98 12.49 -11.91
CA ASN A 18 14.05 12.86 -12.85
C ASN A 18 14.57 11.67 -13.67
N ASN A 19 14.64 10.47 -13.08
CA ASN A 19 15.19 9.29 -13.77
C ASN A 19 14.12 8.48 -14.53
N SER A 20 12.87 8.48 -14.08
CA SER A 20 11.78 7.70 -14.69
C SER A 20 10.91 8.49 -15.65
N GLY A 21 10.86 9.83 -15.53
CA GLY A 21 9.90 10.68 -16.22
C GLY A 21 8.46 10.55 -15.71
N MET A 22 8.19 9.66 -14.75
CA MET A 22 6.88 9.53 -14.11
C MET A 22 6.70 10.63 -13.07
N ALA A 23 5.56 11.30 -13.06
CA ALA A 23 5.21 12.21 -11.99
C ALA A 23 4.88 11.44 -10.71
N VAL A 24 5.64 11.69 -9.64
CA VAL A 24 5.53 11.06 -8.32
C VAL A 24 5.33 12.16 -7.28
N LYS A 25 4.08 12.63 -7.19
CA LYS A 25 3.68 13.79 -6.38
C LYS A 25 3.01 13.42 -5.06
N ASP A 26 2.57 12.18 -4.94
CA ASP A 26 1.75 11.71 -3.83
C ASP A 26 2.07 10.24 -3.43
N LEU A 27 1.48 9.76 -2.34
CA LEU A 27 1.71 8.38 -1.88
C LEU A 27 1.16 7.34 -2.88
N ILE A 28 0.13 7.70 -3.64
CA ILE A 28 -0.52 6.79 -4.60
C ILE A 28 0.36 6.61 -5.84
N SER A 29 0.91 7.70 -6.37
CA SER A 29 1.88 7.69 -7.46
C SER A 29 3.19 7.03 -7.04
N LEU A 30 3.65 7.25 -5.80
CA LEU A 30 4.80 6.52 -5.24
C LEU A 30 4.52 5.01 -5.14
N GLN A 31 3.32 4.63 -4.68
CA GLN A 31 2.91 3.22 -4.64
C GLN A 31 2.85 2.58 -6.02
N ARG A 32 2.33 3.30 -7.00
CA ARG A 32 2.29 2.83 -8.39
C ARG A 32 3.70 2.59 -8.91
N PHE A 33 4.62 3.53 -8.71
CA PHE A 33 6.02 3.36 -9.11
C PHE A 33 6.65 2.15 -8.40
N TYR A 34 6.45 2.00 -7.09
CA TYR A 34 6.93 0.85 -6.32
C TYR A 34 6.42 -0.48 -6.89
N PHE A 35 5.13 -0.58 -7.21
CA PHE A 35 4.56 -1.80 -7.77
C PHE A 35 5.08 -2.10 -9.18
N ILE A 36 5.32 -1.10 -10.02
CA ILE A 36 5.96 -1.30 -11.33
C ILE A 36 7.33 -1.96 -11.14
N VAL A 37 8.21 -1.33 -10.36
CA VAL A 37 9.59 -1.83 -10.15
C VAL A 37 9.58 -3.21 -9.47
N THR A 38 8.69 -3.43 -8.52
CA THR A 38 8.53 -4.74 -7.85
C THR A 38 8.09 -5.81 -8.84
N THR A 39 7.11 -5.51 -9.68
CA THR A 39 6.61 -6.47 -10.69
C THR A 39 7.71 -6.82 -11.70
N GLU A 40 8.44 -5.82 -12.19
CA GLU A 40 9.57 -6.04 -13.11
C GLU A 40 10.64 -6.95 -12.47
N HIS A 41 11.01 -6.68 -11.21
CA HIS A 41 11.94 -7.51 -10.45
C HIS A 41 11.44 -8.94 -10.25
N GLU A 42 10.17 -9.12 -9.84
CA GLU A 42 9.56 -10.44 -9.62
C GLU A 42 9.44 -11.26 -10.92
N LEU A 43 9.31 -10.60 -12.06
CA LEU A 43 9.34 -11.24 -13.38
C LEU A 43 10.77 -11.51 -13.90
N GLY A 44 11.80 -11.15 -13.15
CA GLY A 44 13.20 -11.30 -13.55
C GLY A 44 13.63 -10.36 -14.67
N LEU A 45 12.90 -9.25 -14.88
CA LEU A 45 13.27 -8.23 -15.85
C LEU A 45 14.43 -7.36 -15.29
N PRO A 46 15.37 -6.93 -16.15
CA PRO A 46 16.47 -6.08 -15.71
C PRO A 46 15.94 -4.71 -15.29
N LEU A 47 16.23 -4.30 -14.07
CA LEU A 47 15.96 -2.94 -13.61
C LEU A 47 17.09 -1.99 -14.03
N PRO A 48 16.77 -0.74 -14.41
CA PRO A 48 17.80 0.27 -14.65
C PRO A 48 18.69 0.50 -13.42
N ASN A 49 19.99 0.69 -13.61
CA ASN A 49 20.98 0.82 -12.52
C ASN A 49 20.62 1.89 -11.48
N TRP A 50 19.99 3.00 -11.89
CA TRP A 50 19.60 4.08 -10.99
C TRP A 50 18.59 3.64 -9.92
N THR A 51 17.80 2.59 -10.19
CA THR A 51 16.79 2.08 -9.26
C THR A 51 17.41 1.51 -7.98
N GLN A 52 18.68 1.06 -8.03
CA GLN A 52 19.41 0.55 -6.85
C GLN A 52 19.54 1.58 -5.72
N LYS A 53 19.44 2.88 -6.03
CA LYS A 53 19.47 3.94 -5.02
C LYS A 53 18.17 4.06 -4.23
N VAL A 54 17.07 3.54 -4.77
CA VAL A 54 15.72 3.73 -4.21
C VAL A 54 14.97 2.44 -3.90
N TYR A 55 15.28 1.35 -4.59
CA TYR A 55 14.61 0.04 -4.47
C TYR A 55 15.58 -1.03 -3.94
N PRO A 56 15.13 -1.93 -3.03
CA PRO A 56 13.79 -1.99 -2.44
C PRO A 56 13.56 -0.93 -1.33
N GLU A 57 14.63 -0.38 -0.78
CA GLU A 57 14.61 0.70 0.21
C GLU A 57 15.35 1.93 -0.31
N PRO A 58 14.94 3.16 0.05
CA PRO A 58 13.94 3.50 1.06
C PRO A 58 12.49 3.56 0.54
N ILE A 59 12.25 3.19 -0.72
CA ILE A 59 10.91 3.31 -1.30
C ILE A 59 9.86 2.46 -0.57
N TYR A 60 10.20 1.26 -0.12
CA TYR A 60 9.29 0.37 0.61
C TYR A 60 8.82 1.01 1.93
N SER A 61 9.76 1.59 2.69
CA SER A 61 9.43 2.33 3.92
C SER A 61 8.53 3.54 3.66
N ALA A 62 8.78 4.28 2.58
CA ALA A 62 7.98 5.43 2.20
C ALA A 62 6.56 5.04 1.77
N VAL A 63 6.41 4.07 0.87
CA VAL A 63 5.11 3.61 0.39
C VAL A 63 4.28 2.97 1.49
N SER A 64 4.91 2.28 2.45
CA SER A 64 4.21 1.65 3.59
C SER A 64 3.43 2.66 4.44
N SER A 65 3.79 3.94 4.38
CA SER A 65 3.03 5.01 5.05
C SER A 65 1.61 5.20 4.49
N ILE A 66 1.33 4.71 3.28
CA ILE A 66 0.00 4.74 2.67
C ILE A 66 -1.07 4.02 3.51
N TYR A 67 -0.69 2.93 4.17
CA TYR A 67 -1.59 2.20 5.07
C TYR A 67 -1.95 3.02 6.30
N LYS A 68 -0.99 3.78 6.85
CA LYS A 68 -1.25 4.72 7.95
C LYS A 68 -2.10 5.90 7.49
N TYR A 69 -1.88 6.39 6.28
CA TYR A 69 -2.65 7.49 5.69
C TYR A 69 -4.13 7.11 5.51
N PHE A 70 -4.42 5.98 4.85
CA PHE A 70 -5.80 5.55 4.63
C PHE A 70 -6.52 5.09 5.90
N ASN A 71 -5.79 4.82 6.99
CA ASN A 71 -6.34 4.35 8.26
C ASN A 71 -6.06 5.30 9.43
N SER A 72 -5.83 6.59 9.15
CA SER A 72 -5.39 7.57 10.15
C SER A 72 -6.47 7.91 11.19
N ASP A 73 -7.74 7.76 10.83
CA ASP A 73 -8.89 8.06 11.69
C ASP A 73 -9.74 6.81 11.97
N LEU A 74 -10.46 6.81 13.09
CA LEU A 74 -11.35 5.72 13.47
C LEU A 74 -12.44 5.48 12.42
N ARG A 75 -13.05 6.54 11.88
CA ARG A 75 -14.11 6.41 10.86
C ARG A 75 -13.56 5.81 9.57
N LEU A 76 -12.37 6.22 9.16
CA LEU A 76 -11.69 5.64 7.99
C LEU A 76 -11.40 4.15 8.19
N ARG A 77 -10.93 3.74 9.37
CA ARG A 77 -10.74 2.32 9.70
C ARG A 77 -12.06 1.54 9.66
N GLN A 78 -13.13 2.10 10.20
CA GLN A 78 -14.46 1.48 10.16
C GLN A 78 -14.96 1.31 8.72
N ILE A 79 -14.77 2.31 7.86
CA ILE A 79 -15.13 2.24 6.43
C ILE A 79 -14.28 1.19 5.70
N ASN A 80 -12.96 1.19 5.89
CA ASN A 80 -12.05 0.35 5.11
C ASN A 80 -12.10 -1.14 5.50
N VAL A 81 -12.17 -1.44 6.80
CA VAL A 81 -12.02 -2.82 7.30
C VAL A 81 -13.09 -3.22 8.32
N GLY A 82 -13.89 -2.28 8.82
CA GLY A 82 -14.86 -2.53 9.90
C GLY A 82 -15.91 -3.59 9.52
N TYR A 83 -16.48 -3.50 8.32
CA TYR A 83 -17.46 -4.50 7.85
C TYR A 83 -16.85 -5.90 7.77
N LEU A 84 -15.62 -6.02 7.27
CA LEU A 84 -14.92 -7.30 7.17
C LEU A 84 -14.65 -7.90 8.56
N LEU A 85 -14.17 -7.09 9.52
CA LEU A 85 -13.95 -7.53 10.89
C LEU A 85 -15.26 -7.98 11.56
N GLN A 86 -16.33 -7.22 11.37
CA GLN A 86 -17.65 -7.60 11.88
C GLN A 86 -18.08 -8.95 11.29
N LYS A 87 -17.93 -9.13 9.97
CA LYS A 87 -18.22 -10.41 9.32
C LYS A 87 -17.41 -11.56 9.90
N MET A 88 -16.09 -11.40 10.04
CA MET A 88 -15.23 -12.43 10.64
C MET A 88 -15.69 -12.80 12.05
N ILE A 89 -15.98 -11.81 12.89
CA ILE A 89 -16.46 -12.03 14.26
C ILE A 89 -17.80 -12.77 14.25
N THR A 90 -18.73 -12.37 13.38
CA THR A 90 -20.03 -13.05 13.24
C THR A 90 -19.84 -14.50 12.80
N ASP A 91 -19.10 -14.73 11.71
CA ASP A 91 -18.87 -16.06 11.16
C ASP A 91 -18.20 -16.99 12.19
N PHE A 92 -17.24 -16.48 12.97
CA PHE A 92 -16.60 -17.25 14.04
C PHE A 92 -17.57 -17.61 15.17
N ASN A 93 -18.39 -16.66 15.61
CA ASN A 93 -19.39 -16.91 16.65
C ASN A 93 -20.49 -17.87 16.20
N ASP A 94 -20.93 -17.76 14.94
CA ASP A 94 -21.91 -18.66 14.36
C ASP A 94 -21.37 -20.08 14.31
N LYS A 95 -20.09 -20.25 13.91
CA LYS A 95 -19.46 -21.56 13.92
C LYS A 95 -19.38 -22.16 15.33
N ILE A 96 -19.01 -21.37 16.34
CA ILE A 96 -18.98 -21.81 17.74
C ILE A 96 -20.37 -22.26 18.23
N LYS A 97 -21.43 -21.56 17.78
CA LYS A 97 -22.82 -21.90 18.12
C LYS A 97 -23.39 -23.08 17.32
N GLY A 98 -22.63 -23.64 16.37
CA GLY A 98 -23.11 -24.69 15.47
C GLY A 98 -24.06 -24.19 14.38
N ILE A 99 -24.11 -22.88 14.12
CA ILE A 99 -24.85 -22.29 13.01
C ILE A 99 -23.98 -22.45 11.75
N ASP A 100 -24.29 -23.43 10.91
CA ASP A 100 -23.71 -23.50 9.56
C ASP A 100 -24.53 -22.62 8.62
N VAL A 101 -24.04 -21.40 8.38
CA VAL A 101 -24.56 -20.56 7.30
C VAL A 101 -24.23 -21.27 5.99
N LYS A 102 -25.23 -21.93 5.39
CA LYS A 102 -25.08 -22.52 4.05
C LYS A 102 -24.52 -21.46 3.12
N LYS A 103 -23.38 -21.76 2.51
CA LYS A 103 -22.87 -20.96 1.39
C LYS A 103 -23.96 -20.97 0.31
N THR A 104 -24.62 -19.83 0.09
CA THR A 104 -25.40 -19.64 -1.13
C THR A 104 -24.46 -19.90 -2.31
N PRO A 105 -24.89 -20.67 -3.32
CA PRO A 105 -24.06 -21.00 -4.48
C PRO A 105 -23.55 -19.74 -5.19
#